data_AF-A0A432RPA1-F1
#
_entry.id   AF-A0A432RPA1-F1
#
_cell.length_a   1.000
_cell.length_b   1.000
_cell.length_c   1.000
_cell.angle_alpha   90.00
_cell.angle_beta   90.00
_cell.angle_gamma   90.00
#
_symmetry.space_group_name_H-M   'P 1'
#
loop_
_entity.id
_entity.type
_entity.pdbx_description
1 polymer ?
#
loop_
_entity_poly.entity_id
_entity_poly.type
_entity_poly.pdbx_seq_one_letter_code
_entity_poly.pdbx_strand_id
1 'polypeptide(L)' 'EGRIYVFQSLEEMNNARLVGEVPLRYTDIAAGPNGETVVYALNGENKKKKPVELMAKFKEANKM' A
#
# COMPACT_ATOMS: atom_id res chain seq x y z
N GLU A 1 -11.87 -11.88 -3.96
CA GLU A 1 -10.62 -11.10 -4.14
C GLU A 1 -10.60 -9.94 -3.16
N GLY A 2 -9.76 -9.99 -2.14
CA GLY A 2 -9.58 -8.90 -1.18
C GLY A 2 -8.24 -8.22 -1.46
N ARG A 3 -8.27 -6.94 -1.84
CA ARG A 3 -7.08 -6.10 -1.97
C ARG A 3 -7.20 -4.89 -1.06
N ILE A 4 -6.21 -4.69 -0.21
CA ILE A 4 -6.12 -3.52 0.66
C ILE A 4 -5.10 -2.56 0.06
N TYR A 5 -5.52 -1.34 -0.27
CA TYR A 5 -4.63 -0.31 -0.78
C TYR A 5 -4.17 0.59 0.36
N VAL A 6 -2.85 0.70 0.54
CA VAL A 6 -2.23 1.47 1.62
C VAL A 6 -1.49 2.65 1.00
N PHE A 7 -1.89 3.85 1.37
CA PHE A 7 -1.32 5.12 0.89
C PHE A 7 -0.62 5.85 2.04
N GLN A 8 0.40 6.65 1.72
CA GLN A 8 1.11 7.45 2.73
C GLN A 8 0.41 8.78 2.98
N SER A 9 -0.38 9.25 2.01
CA SER A 9 -1.07 10.53 2.05
C SER A 9 -2.45 10.47 1.38
N LEU A 10 -3.34 11.39 1.80
CA LEU A 10 -4.65 11.56 1.18
C LEU A 10 -4.53 12.02 -0.29
N GLU A 11 -3.51 12.81 -0.59
CA GLU A 11 -3.21 13.28 -1.95
C GLU A 11 -2.89 12.12 -2.89
N GLU A 12 -2.02 11.18 -2.49
CA GLU A 12 -1.73 9.98 -3.29
C GLU A 12 -2.98 9.13 -3.50
N MET A 13 -3.82 8.97 -2.47
CA MET A 13 -5.08 8.24 -2.60
C MET A 13 -6.01 8.92 -3.61
N ASN A 14 -6.13 10.25 -3.55
CA ASN A 14 -6.96 11.00 -4.48
C ASN A 14 -6.42 10.93 -5.90
N ASN A 15 -5.11 11.08 -6.10
CA ASN A 15 -4.48 10.93 -7.40
C ASN A 15 -4.69 9.52 -7.97
N ALA A 16 -4.52 8.47 -7.16
CA ALA A 16 -4.79 7.10 -7.59
C ALA A 16 -6.26 6.88 -7.98
N ARG A 17 -7.21 7.56 -7.31
CA ARG A 17 -8.63 7.53 -7.69
C ARG A 17 -8.92 8.28 -8.98
N LEU A 18 -8.23 9.39 -9.24
CA LEU A 18 -8.38 10.19 -10.46
C LEU A 18 -7.82 9.48 -11.69
N VAL A 19 -6.61 8.90 -11.55
CA VAL A 19 -5.93 8.19 -12.64
C VAL A 19 -6.46 6.76 -12.81
N GLY A 20 -7.05 6.19 -11.75
CA GLY A 20 -7.59 4.83 -11.74
C GLY A 20 -6.54 3.74 -11.49
N GLU A 21 -5.27 4.13 -11.29
CA GLU A 21 -4.18 3.22 -10.98
C GLU A 21 -3.17 3.81 -10.00
N VAL A 22 -2.48 2.91 -9.30
CA VAL A 22 -1.29 3.25 -8.50
C VAL A 22 -0.06 2.86 -9.34
N PRO A 23 0.64 3.83 -9.97
CA PRO A 23 1.64 3.54 -10.99
C PRO A 23 2.89 2.87 -10.42
N LEU A 24 3.27 3.25 -9.19
CA LEU A 24 4.36 2.64 -8.45
C LEU A 24 3.75 1.96 -7.22
N ARG A 25 3.84 0.63 -7.16
CA ARG A 25 3.24 -0.14 -6.08
C ARG A 25 4.10 -1.32 -5.67
N TYR A 26 4.08 -1.64 -4.38
CA TYR A 26 4.58 -2.90 -3.84
C TYR A 26 3.38 -3.77 -3.46
N THR A 27 3.34 -5.00 -3.97
CA THR A 27 2.24 -5.94 -3.67
C THR A 27 2.76 -7.02 -2.73
N ASP A 28 2.05 -7.23 -1.62
CA ASP A 28 2.35 -8.26 -0.64
C ASP A 28 1.15 -9.21 -0.52
N ILE A 29 1.37 -10.48 -0.83
CA ILE A 29 0.30 -11.49 -0.95
C ILE A 29 0.09 -12.15 0.41
N ALA A 30 -1.17 -12.30 0.82
CA ALA A 30 -1.56 -12.84 2.13
C ALA A 30 -0.99 -12.05 3.32
N ALA A 31 -0.81 -10.74 3.14
CA ALA A 31 -0.27 -9.83 4.14
C ALA A 31 -1.35 -9.01 4.88
N GLY A 32 -2.63 -9.19 4.52
CA GLY A 32 -3.77 -8.60 5.22
C GLY A 32 -4.21 -9.45 6.42
N PRO A 33 -4.99 -8.87 7.34
CA PRO A 33 -5.40 -9.54 8.58
C PRO A 33 -6.20 -10.83 8.36
N ASN A 34 -6.87 -10.96 7.21
CA ASN A 34 -7.61 -12.15 6.81
C ASN A 34 -6.95 -12.88 5.62
N GLY A 35 -5.66 -12.62 5.35
CA GLY A 35 -4.96 -13.17 4.18
C GLY A 35 -5.22 -12.39 2.88
N GLU A 36 -5.69 -11.14 2.96
CA GLU A 36 -5.81 -10.29 1.77
C GLU A 36 -4.45 -9.94 1.15
N THR A 37 -4.48 -9.55 -0.12
CA THR A 37 -3.32 -8.94 -0.76
C THR A 37 -3.26 -7.47 -0.38
N VAL A 38 -2.11 -6.99 0.10
CA VAL A 38 -1.91 -5.60 0.46
C VAL A 38 -1.06 -4.92 -0.61
N VAL A 39 -1.57 -3.83 -1.16
CA VAL A 39 -0.94 -3.04 -2.22
C VAL A 39 -0.53 -1.70 -1.62
N TYR A 40 0.78 -1.51 -1.49
CA TYR A 40 1.37 -0.30 -0.95
C TYR A 40 1.71 0.67 -2.08
N ALA A 41 1.20 1.89 -2.02
CA ALA A 41 1.58 2.95 -2.94
C ALA A 41 3.03 3.40 -2.67
N LEU A 42 3.80 3.48 -3.75
CA LEU A 42 5.19 3.93 -3.76
C LEU A 42 5.26 5.27 -4.49
N ASN A 43 6.32 6.02 -4.18
CA ASN A 43 6.67 7.27 -4.82
C ASN A 43 8.07 7.17 -5.46
N GLY A 44 8.49 8.23 -6.15
CA GLY A 44 9.77 8.26 -6.88
C GLY A 44 11.00 7.94 -6.02
N GLU A 45 10.93 8.24 -4.72
CA GLU A 45 12.04 8.10 -3.76
C GLU A 45 12.14 6.66 -3.21
N ASN A 46 11.00 5.99 -3.02
CA ASN A 46 10.95 4.62 -2.49
C ASN A 46 10.67 3.53 -3.54
N LYS A 47 10.52 3.88 -4.83
CA LYS A 47 10.21 2.94 -5.93
C LYS A 47 11.16 1.73 -6.07
N LYS A 48 12.38 1.82 -5.54
CA LYS A 48 13.38 0.73 -5.59
C LYS A 48 13.54 -0.01 -4.26
N LYS A 49 12.83 0.40 -3.21
CA LYS A 49 12.96 -0.14 -1.86
C LYS A 49 11.60 -0.67 -1.40
N LYS A 50 11.63 -1.78 -0.67
CA LYS A 50 10.43 -2.29 0.01
C LYS A 50 9.95 -1.20 1.01
N PRO A 51 8.66 -0.82 1.03
CA PRO A 51 8.15 0.25 1.87
C PRO A 51 7.97 -0.23 3.33
N VAL A 52 9.07 -0.66 3.96
CA VAL A 52 9.07 -1.34 5.27
C VAL A 52 8.39 -0.51 6.36
N GLU A 53 8.56 0.81 6.35
CA GLU A 53 7.92 1.71 7.32
C GLU A 53 6.39 1.76 7.14
N LEU A 54 5.91 1.83 5.89
CA LEU A 54 4.49 1.85 5.59
C LEU A 54 3.84 0.50 5.93
N MET A 55 4.56 -0.60 5.66
CA MET A 55 4.13 -1.95 6.04
C MET A 55 4.05 -2.11 7.56
N ALA A 56 5.04 -1.61 8.30
CA ALA A 56 5.04 -1.65 9.76
C ALA A 56 3.85 -0.85 10.32
N LYS A 57 3.62 0.37 9.81
CA LYS A 57 2.45 1.20 10.20
C LYS A 57 1.13 0.50 9.88
N PHE A 58 1.04 -0.14 8.72
CA PHE A 58 -0.15 -0.91 8.35
C PHE A 58 -0.40 -2.07 9.32
N LYS A 59 0.63 -2.84 9.65
CA LYS A 59 0.52 -3.95 10.62
C LYS A 59 0.11 -3.46 12.01
N GLU A 60 0.74 -2.39 12.49
CA GLU A 60 0.40 -1.78 13.79
C GLU A 60 -1.06 -1.32 13.83
N ALA A 61 -1.52 -0.61 12.80
CA ALA A 61 -2.89 -0.12 12.70
C ALA A 61 -3.93 -1.26 12.66
N ASN A 62 -3.56 -2.41 12.10
CA ASN A 62 -4.43 -3.60 11.98
C ASN A 62 -4.16 -4.67 13.05
N LYS A 63 -3.30 -4.39 14.03
CA LYS A 63 -2.91 -5.31 15.13
C LYS A 63 -2.42 -6.68 14.62
N MET A 64 -1.61 -6.67 13.56
CA MET A 64 -1.04 -7.85 12.91
C MET A 64 0.38 -8.18 13.37
#